data_AF-A0A7Y1XIU3-F1
#
_entry.id   AF-A0A7Y1XIU3-F1
#
_cell.length_a   1.000
_cell.length_b   1.000
_cell.length_c   1.000
_cell.angle_alpha   90.00
_cell.angle_beta   90.00
_cell.angle_gamma   90.00
#
_symmetry.space_group_name_H-M   'P 1'
#
loop_
_entity.id
_entity.type
_entity.pdbx_description
1 polymer ?
#
loop_
_entity_poly.entity_id
_entity_poly.type
_entity_poly.pdbx_seq_one_letter_code
_entity_poly.pdbx_strand_id
1 'polypeptide(L)'
;GYLVGEPNKGLQAMFTFMNTARIGTAIQGVSHAERAYQGALPYAYERRSMRALSGAKDPEHDADPIIYHSNVRRMLLTQKAIAEGGRAMIYGASMLADFVFNASLTGDTEGARKYDDKLGFYTPILKGFLTELGIEAASHGMQVFGGHGYIKEHGMEQIARDARIATMYEGTTGVQALDLLGRKVLLQTKGQAVRDYSKDLFAFTKRNFFADSTVGSIARTLGRRASQWNWLTTRIMLRAKDDPEAAGAASYDFLMYSGYVIMAYYWALQAEVAANKLKNGDGKESDEFYRGKLQTAEFYYERLLPRADAHKRCALAPTESVQQMENDTFAVR
;
A
#
# COMPACT_ATOMS: atom_id res chain seq x y z
N GLY A 1 -0.24 -1.64 40.71
CA GLY A 1 -0.02 -0.87 39.48
C GLY A 1 0.24 0.58 39.82
N TYR A 2 0.78 1.37 38.90
CA TYR A 2 1.00 2.81 39.04
C TYR A 2 0.23 3.57 37.95
N LEU A 3 -0.32 4.73 38.28
CA LEU A 3 -0.98 5.59 37.31
C LEU A 3 0.07 6.21 36.36
N VAL A 4 -0.19 6.16 35.06
CA VAL A 4 0.61 6.83 34.03
C VAL A 4 -0.19 7.99 33.47
N GLY A 5 0.34 9.21 33.58
CA GLY A 5 -0.35 10.44 33.18
C GLY A 5 -1.41 10.90 34.19
N GLU A 6 -2.41 11.62 33.69
CA GLU A 6 -3.45 12.24 34.52
C GLU A 6 -4.64 11.29 34.79
N PRO A 7 -5.27 11.36 35.98
CA PRO A 7 -6.49 10.61 36.27
C PRO A 7 -7.58 10.83 35.19
N ASN A 8 -8.24 9.75 34.77
CA ASN A 8 -9.30 9.74 33.75
C ASN A 8 -8.88 10.19 32.33
N LYS A 9 -7.57 10.33 32.05
CA LYS A 9 -7.05 10.68 30.71
C LYS A 9 -6.30 9.55 30.01
N GLY A 10 -6.56 8.31 30.39
CA GLY A 10 -5.87 7.12 29.85
C GLY A 10 -5.96 6.99 28.32
N LEU A 11 -7.13 7.29 27.73
CA LEU A 11 -7.31 7.23 26.27
C LEU A 11 -6.44 8.27 25.55
N GLN A 12 -6.33 9.49 26.08
CA GLN A 12 -5.50 10.54 25.51
C GLN A 12 -4.01 10.16 25.60
N ALA A 13 -3.59 9.60 26.74
CA ALA A 13 -2.24 9.08 26.93
C ALA A 13 -1.92 7.88 26.00
N MET A 14 -2.90 7.04 25.68
CA MET A 14 -2.72 5.96 24.71
C MET A 14 -2.56 6.50 23.28
N PHE A 15 -3.35 7.50 22.90
CA PHE A 15 -3.32 8.06 21.54
C PHE A 15 -1.99 8.72 21.16
N THR A 16 -1.16 9.14 22.12
CA THR A 16 0.17 9.72 21.83
C THR A 16 1.13 8.71 21.19
N PHE A 17 0.92 7.40 21.40
CA PHE A 17 1.76 6.34 20.82
C PHE A 17 1.10 5.60 19.66
N MET A 18 -0.20 5.86 19.40
CA MET A 18 -0.95 5.11 18.39
C MET A 18 -0.44 5.29 16.97
N ASN A 19 0.04 6.49 16.61
CA ASN A 19 0.63 6.72 15.29
C ASN A 19 1.86 5.82 15.07
N THR A 20 2.76 5.75 16.05
CA THR A 20 3.94 4.89 15.99
C THR A 20 3.59 3.39 16.03
N ALA A 21 2.63 2.99 16.86
CA ALA A 21 2.15 1.61 16.93
C ALA A 21 1.57 1.13 15.58
N ARG A 22 0.84 2.02 14.88
CA ARG A 22 0.30 1.73 13.54
C ARG A 22 1.39 1.57 12.48
N ILE A 23 2.51 2.30 12.58
CA ILE A 23 3.69 2.06 11.72
C ILE A 23 4.22 0.65 11.98
N GLY A 24 4.38 0.25 13.24
CA GLY A 24 4.82 -1.09 13.63
C GLY A 24 3.94 -2.20 13.05
N THR A 25 2.62 -2.02 13.09
CA THR A 25 1.69 -2.97 12.47
C THR A 25 1.76 -2.96 10.94
N ALA A 26 1.88 -1.78 10.31
CA ALA A 26 2.01 -1.68 8.86
C ALA A 26 3.29 -2.38 8.34
N ILE A 27 4.39 -2.32 9.10
CA ILE A 27 5.63 -3.03 8.81
C ILE A 27 5.38 -4.53 8.67
N GLN A 28 4.51 -5.13 9.49
CA GLN A 28 4.23 -6.56 9.40
C GLN A 28 3.63 -6.95 8.05
N GLY A 29 2.73 -6.14 7.49
CA GLY A 29 2.22 -6.36 6.13
C GLY A 29 3.34 -6.44 5.10
N VAL A 30 4.31 -5.53 5.19
CA VAL A 30 5.50 -5.49 4.31
C VAL A 30 6.43 -6.69 4.57
N SER A 31 6.65 -7.06 5.83
CA SER A 31 7.50 -8.18 6.21
C SER A 31 6.97 -9.51 5.68
N HIS A 32 5.66 -9.74 5.75
CA HIS A 32 5.04 -10.94 5.17
C HIS A 32 5.14 -10.95 3.65
N ALA A 33 4.95 -9.79 2.99
CA ALA A 33 5.15 -9.68 1.54
C ALA A 33 6.60 -9.98 1.12
N GLU A 34 7.58 -9.43 1.84
CA GLU A 34 9.01 -9.68 1.59
C GLU A 34 9.36 -11.14 1.82
N ARG A 35 8.91 -11.73 2.93
CA ARG A 35 9.23 -13.12 3.26
C ARG A 35 8.58 -14.08 2.27
N ALA A 36 7.35 -13.80 1.83
CA ALA A 36 6.69 -14.56 0.78
C ALA A 36 7.47 -14.51 -0.53
N TYR A 37 7.91 -13.32 -0.95
CA TYR A 37 8.72 -13.16 -2.17
C TYR A 37 10.04 -13.94 -2.09
N GLN A 38 10.78 -13.79 -0.98
CA GLN A 38 12.05 -14.47 -0.76
C GLN A 38 11.89 -16.00 -0.69
N GLY A 39 10.76 -16.51 -0.18
CA GLY A 39 10.46 -17.94 -0.18
C GLY A 39 10.06 -18.47 -1.56
N ALA A 40 9.22 -17.72 -2.28
CA ALA A 40 8.68 -18.13 -3.58
C ALA A 40 9.68 -18.03 -4.73
N LEU A 41 10.59 -17.05 -4.69
CA LEU A 41 11.50 -16.79 -5.80
C LEU A 41 12.47 -17.95 -6.07
N PRO A 42 13.23 -18.49 -5.08
CA PRO A 42 14.12 -19.63 -5.32
C PRO A 42 13.36 -20.86 -5.81
N TYR A 43 12.21 -21.16 -5.18
CA TYR A 43 11.36 -22.28 -5.60
C TYR A 43 10.93 -22.14 -7.06
N ALA A 44 10.61 -20.93 -7.52
CA ALA A 44 10.24 -20.70 -8.92
C ALA A 44 11.38 -20.93 -9.91
N TYR A 45 12.64 -20.72 -9.51
CA TYR A 45 13.82 -21.01 -10.32
C TYR A 45 14.15 -22.50 -10.40
N GLU A 46 13.82 -23.26 -9.35
CA GLU A 46 14.17 -24.68 -9.26
C GLU A 46 13.05 -25.61 -9.74
N ARG A 47 11.80 -25.28 -9.40
CA ARG A 47 10.64 -26.13 -9.71
C ARG A 47 10.41 -26.14 -11.22
N ARG A 48 10.45 -27.33 -11.82
CA ARG A 48 10.14 -27.55 -13.23
C ARG A 48 8.72 -28.07 -13.42
N SER A 49 7.98 -27.49 -14.35
CA SER A 49 6.66 -27.98 -14.72
C SER A 49 6.21 -27.40 -16.06
N MET A 50 5.86 -28.29 -17.00
CA MET A 50 5.45 -27.94 -18.38
C MET A 50 6.51 -27.12 -19.14
N ARG A 51 6.25 -26.83 -20.42
CA ARG A 51 7.04 -25.89 -21.21
C ARG A 51 6.44 -24.49 -21.14
N ALA A 52 7.28 -23.47 -21.24
CA ALA A 52 6.81 -22.12 -21.41
C ALA A 52 6.04 -22.00 -22.75
N LEU A 53 4.98 -21.17 -22.77
CA LEU A 53 4.15 -20.98 -23.96
C LEU A 53 4.90 -20.41 -25.17
N SER A 54 6.06 -19.78 -24.94
CA SER A 54 6.93 -19.24 -25.99
C SER A 54 7.98 -20.25 -26.48
N GLY A 55 7.79 -21.53 -26.21
CA GLY A 55 8.73 -22.61 -26.50
C GLY A 55 9.68 -22.91 -25.34
N ALA A 56 10.44 -24.01 -25.49
CA ALA A 56 11.37 -24.50 -24.47
C ALA A 56 12.41 -23.42 -24.09
N LYS A 57 12.57 -23.19 -22.78
CA LYS A 57 13.57 -22.29 -22.22
C LYS A 57 14.78 -23.02 -21.66
N ASP A 58 14.59 -24.28 -21.31
CA ASP A 58 15.64 -25.19 -20.92
C ASP A 58 15.53 -26.48 -21.77
N PRO A 59 16.17 -26.50 -22.95
CA PRO A 59 16.05 -27.63 -23.88
C PRO A 59 16.60 -28.95 -23.35
N GLU A 60 17.48 -28.92 -22.34
CA GLU A 60 18.17 -30.09 -21.80
C GLU A 60 17.28 -30.94 -20.87
N HIS A 61 16.19 -30.36 -20.37
CA HIS A 61 15.26 -31.02 -19.44
C HIS A 61 13.87 -31.11 -20.06
N ASP A 62 13.02 -32.07 -19.66
CA ASP A 62 11.66 -32.25 -20.19
C ASP A 62 10.68 -31.10 -19.88
N ALA A 63 10.98 -30.31 -18.85
CA ALA A 63 10.16 -29.18 -18.41
C ALA A 63 11.00 -27.97 -18.03
N ASP A 64 10.43 -26.79 -18.26
CA ASP A 64 11.05 -25.52 -17.94
C ASP A 64 10.82 -25.16 -16.46
N PRO A 65 11.76 -24.45 -15.81
CA PRO A 65 11.53 -23.83 -14.53
C PRO A 65 10.32 -22.90 -14.55
N ILE A 66 9.52 -22.90 -13.48
CA ILE A 66 8.24 -22.21 -13.49
C ILE A 66 8.36 -20.68 -13.52
N ILE A 67 9.55 -20.12 -13.24
CA ILE A 67 9.88 -18.69 -13.40
C ILE A 67 9.67 -18.17 -14.83
N TYR A 68 9.65 -19.05 -15.84
CA TYR A 68 9.38 -18.69 -17.23
C TYR A 68 7.88 -18.54 -17.54
N HIS A 69 6.99 -19.01 -16.66
CA HIS A 69 5.54 -18.88 -16.86
C HIS A 69 5.05 -17.49 -16.46
N SER A 70 4.35 -16.80 -17.37
CA SER A 70 3.90 -15.42 -17.17
C SER A 70 3.02 -15.24 -15.93
N ASN A 71 2.21 -16.25 -15.57
CA ASN A 71 1.37 -16.20 -14.37
C ASN A 71 2.19 -16.24 -13.07
N VAL A 72 3.24 -17.07 -13.03
CA VAL A 72 4.18 -17.13 -11.89
C VAL A 72 4.95 -15.82 -11.78
N ARG A 73 5.43 -15.28 -12.91
CA ARG A 73 6.08 -13.96 -12.94
C ARG A 73 5.17 -12.85 -12.43
N ARG A 74 3.89 -12.85 -12.81
CA ARG A 74 2.90 -11.90 -12.29
C ARG A 74 2.80 -12.00 -10.77
N MET A 75 2.71 -13.20 -10.20
CA MET A 75 2.64 -13.38 -8.74
C MET A 75 3.91 -12.92 -8.02
N LEU A 76 5.08 -13.21 -8.57
CA LEU A 76 6.36 -12.77 -8.01
C LEU A 76 6.53 -11.25 -8.10
N LEU A 77 6.18 -10.66 -9.24
CA LEU A 77 6.22 -9.20 -9.44
C LEU A 77 5.22 -8.47 -8.54
N THR A 78 4.03 -9.02 -8.30
CA THR A 78 3.09 -8.49 -7.30
C THR A 78 3.72 -8.48 -5.91
N GLN A 79 4.30 -9.60 -5.47
CA GLN A 79 4.96 -9.68 -4.16
C GLN A 79 6.11 -8.67 -4.04
N LYS A 80 6.99 -8.61 -5.05
CA LYS A 80 8.10 -7.66 -5.12
C LYS A 80 7.63 -6.20 -5.09
N ALA A 81 6.60 -5.88 -5.88
CA ALA A 81 6.05 -4.53 -5.97
C ALA A 81 5.46 -4.05 -4.63
N ILE A 82 4.78 -4.96 -3.92
CA ILE A 82 4.21 -4.69 -2.59
C ILE A 82 5.32 -4.54 -1.55
N ALA A 83 6.28 -5.46 -1.51
CA ALA A 83 7.34 -5.48 -0.51
C ALA A 83 8.24 -4.23 -0.62
N GLU A 84 8.71 -3.91 -1.82
CA GLU A 84 9.61 -2.77 -2.03
C GLU A 84 8.88 -1.42 -1.98
N GLY A 85 7.67 -1.33 -2.56
CA GLY A 85 6.84 -0.14 -2.50
C GLY A 85 6.39 0.16 -1.06
N GLY A 86 5.97 -0.88 -0.34
CA GLY A 86 5.56 -0.78 1.06
C GLY A 86 6.72 -0.39 1.97
N ARG A 87 7.92 -0.94 1.76
CA ARG A 87 9.12 -0.54 2.50
C ARG A 87 9.43 0.94 2.32
N ALA A 88 9.32 1.47 1.10
CA ALA A 88 9.51 2.89 0.84
C ALA A 88 8.46 3.77 1.55
N MET A 89 7.20 3.33 1.58
CA MET A 89 6.13 4.00 2.35
C MET A 89 6.42 4.02 3.85
N ILE A 90 6.86 2.89 4.42
CA ILE A 90 7.27 2.80 5.82
C ILE A 90 8.39 3.80 6.11
N TYR A 91 9.48 3.81 5.32
CA TYR A 91 10.57 4.76 5.54
C TYR A 91 10.10 6.23 5.50
N GLY A 92 9.20 6.56 4.58
CA GLY A 92 8.61 7.89 4.52
C GLY A 92 7.82 8.26 5.79
N ALA A 93 7.04 7.34 6.34
CA ALA A 93 6.30 7.56 7.58
C ALA A 93 7.22 7.58 8.82
N SER A 94 8.25 6.72 8.87
CA SER A 94 9.24 6.72 9.94
C SER A 94 10.01 8.04 9.99
N MET A 95 10.39 8.60 8.84
CA MET A 95 11.03 9.92 8.78
C MET A 95 10.12 11.03 9.33
N LEU A 96 8.80 10.95 9.07
CA LEU A 96 7.84 11.88 9.69
C LEU A 96 7.78 11.69 11.22
N ALA A 97 7.82 10.45 11.71
CA ALA A 97 7.86 10.17 13.14
C ALA A 97 9.13 10.72 13.80
N ASP A 98 10.29 10.65 13.12
CA ASP A 98 11.53 11.27 13.59
C ASP A 98 11.41 12.80 13.67
N PHE A 99 10.74 13.44 12.71
CA PHE A 99 10.47 14.89 12.80
C PHE A 99 9.55 15.24 13.97
N VAL A 100 8.52 14.43 14.27
CA VAL A 100 7.68 14.60 15.48
C VAL A 100 8.53 14.51 16.74
N PHE A 101 9.35 13.47 16.84
CA PHE A 101 10.21 13.22 18.00
C PHE A 101 11.23 14.35 18.20
N ASN A 102 11.94 14.74 17.14
CA ASN A 102 12.93 15.81 17.19
C ASN A 102 12.30 17.16 17.56
N ALA A 103 11.15 17.53 16.97
CA ALA A 103 10.46 18.77 17.32
C ALA A 103 10.01 18.77 18.79
N SER A 104 9.56 17.62 19.30
CA SER A 104 9.20 17.46 20.72
C SER A 104 10.42 17.64 21.64
N LEU A 105 11.57 17.08 21.26
CA LEU A 105 12.82 17.22 22.02
C LEU A 105 13.33 18.67 22.05
N THR A 106 13.19 19.41 20.95
CA THR A 106 13.64 20.81 20.86
C THR A 106 12.63 21.82 21.40
N GLY A 107 11.49 21.38 21.92
CA GLY A 107 10.42 22.24 22.43
C GLY A 107 9.60 22.96 21.34
N ASP A 108 9.73 22.55 20.07
CA ASP A 108 8.93 23.08 18.95
C ASP A 108 7.55 22.41 18.91
N THR A 109 6.65 22.93 19.74
CA THR A 109 5.30 22.38 19.89
C THR A 109 4.45 22.51 18.62
N GLU A 110 4.68 23.53 17.79
CA GLU A 110 3.95 23.75 16.53
C GLU A 110 4.44 22.77 15.46
N GLY A 111 5.76 22.63 15.31
CA GLY A 111 6.36 21.64 14.43
C GLY A 111 5.94 20.22 14.78
N ALA A 112 5.99 19.85 16.07
CA ALA A 112 5.57 18.53 16.54
C ALA A 112 4.11 18.24 16.15
N ARG A 113 3.20 19.18 16.39
CA ARG A 113 1.78 19.04 16.00
C ARG A 113 1.60 18.89 14.49
N LYS A 114 2.28 19.74 13.70
CA LYS A 114 2.21 19.71 12.23
C LYS A 114 2.65 18.36 11.67
N TYR A 115 3.77 17.81 12.16
CA TYR A 115 4.27 16.52 11.71
C TYR A 115 3.38 15.37 12.19
N ASP A 116 2.83 15.45 13.41
CA ASP A 116 1.93 14.42 13.94
C ASP A 116 0.59 14.40 13.20
N ASP A 117 0.04 15.56 12.83
CA ASP A 117 -1.16 15.65 12.00
C ASP A 117 -0.91 15.05 10.61
N LYS A 118 0.25 15.36 10.00
CA LYS A 118 0.65 14.75 8.73
C LYS A 118 0.79 13.23 8.89
N LEU A 119 1.46 12.76 9.94
CA LEU A 119 1.63 11.33 10.21
C LEU A 119 0.28 10.63 10.44
N GLY A 120 -0.65 11.28 11.14
CA GLY A 120 -2.00 10.78 11.40
C GLY A 120 -2.86 10.60 10.14
N PHE A 121 -2.52 11.23 9.02
CA PHE A 121 -3.11 10.92 7.71
C PHE A 121 -2.49 9.67 7.08
N TYR A 122 -1.18 9.45 7.23
CA TYR A 122 -0.45 8.34 6.62
C TYR A 122 -0.70 7.02 7.36
N THR A 123 -0.64 7.02 8.69
CA THR A 123 -0.67 5.81 9.51
C THR A 123 -1.90 4.91 9.30
N PRO A 124 -3.15 5.41 9.18
CA PRO A 124 -4.28 4.54 8.89
C PRO A 124 -4.20 3.95 7.47
N ILE A 125 -3.70 4.72 6.49
CA ILE A 125 -3.49 4.23 5.13
C ILE A 125 -2.45 3.12 5.13
N LEU A 126 -1.29 3.35 5.73
CA LEU A 126 -0.21 2.37 5.82
C LEU A 126 -0.69 1.09 6.51
N LYS A 127 -1.33 1.22 7.68
CA LYS A 127 -1.82 0.06 8.43
C LYS A 127 -2.86 -0.72 7.63
N GLY A 128 -3.91 -0.07 7.15
CA GLY A 128 -4.98 -0.75 6.42
C GLY A 128 -4.48 -1.34 5.09
N PHE A 129 -3.81 -0.54 4.26
CA PHE A 129 -3.43 -0.93 2.91
C PHE A 129 -2.30 -1.97 2.88
N LEU A 130 -1.22 -1.76 3.63
CA LEU A 130 -0.05 -2.64 3.55
C LEU A 130 -0.32 -4.00 4.21
N THR A 131 -1.20 -4.07 5.22
CA THR A 131 -1.55 -5.35 5.83
C THR A 131 -2.47 -6.18 4.94
N GLU A 132 -3.44 -5.56 4.26
CA GLU A 132 -4.27 -6.26 3.27
C GLU A 132 -3.44 -6.75 2.07
N LEU A 133 -2.53 -5.91 1.53
CA LEU A 133 -1.62 -6.33 0.46
C LEU A 133 -0.58 -7.37 0.93
N GLY A 134 -0.21 -7.34 2.21
CA GLY A 134 0.64 -8.37 2.83
C GLY A 134 -0.01 -9.76 2.76
N ILE A 135 -1.34 -9.84 2.99
CA ILE A 135 -2.09 -11.09 2.83
C ILE A 135 -2.09 -11.55 1.36
N GLU A 136 -2.35 -10.64 0.41
CA GLU A 136 -2.30 -10.97 -1.02
C GLU A 136 -0.92 -11.53 -1.42
N ALA A 137 0.14 -10.86 -1.00
CA ALA A 137 1.51 -11.29 -1.28
C ALA A 137 1.83 -12.65 -0.65
N ALA A 138 1.43 -12.88 0.61
CA ALA A 138 1.61 -14.17 1.28
C ALA A 138 0.84 -15.31 0.57
N SER A 139 -0.39 -15.04 0.15
CA SER A 139 -1.20 -15.99 -0.63
C SER A 139 -0.56 -16.30 -1.99
N HIS A 140 -0.03 -15.30 -2.69
CA HIS A 140 0.74 -15.53 -3.91
C HIS A 140 2.02 -16.34 -3.67
N GLY A 141 2.70 -16.13 -2.54
CA GLY A 141 3.84 -16.94 -2.14
C GLY A 141 3.49 -18.42 -2.04
N MET A 142 2.40 -18.76 -1.34
CA MET A 142 1.89 -20.13 -1.31
C MET A 142 1.51 -20.65 -2.69
N GLN A 143 0.82 -19.84 -3.49
CA GLN A 143 0.33 -20.24 -4.81
C GLN A 143 1.48 -20.59 -5.79
N VAL A 144 2.62 -19.91 -5.69
CA VAL A 144 3.81 -20.23 -6.51
C VAL A 144 4.31 -21.66 -6.25
N PHE A 145 4.15 -22.18 -5.02
CA PHE A 145 4.49 -23.56 -4.67
C PHE A 145 3.43 -24.58 -5.12
N GLY A 146 2.24 -24.14 -5.56
CA GLY A 146 1.11 -25.04 -5.78
C GLY A 146 0.74 -25.79 -4.49
N GLY A 147 0.46 -27.09 -4.58
CA GLY A 147 0.11 -27.92 -3.41
C GLY A 147 1.17 -27.94 -2.32
N HIS A 148 2.45 -27.80 -2.67
CA HIS A 148 3.56 -27.72 -1.71
C HIS A 148 3.44 -26.51 -0.80
N GLY A 149 2.82 -25.42 -1.28
CA GLY A 149 2.63 -24.20 -0.50
C GLY A 149 1.72 -24.40 0.72
N TYR A 150 0.89 -25.45 0.71
CA TYR A 150 0.01 -25.84 1.80
C TYR A 150 0.68 -26.79 2.81
N ILE A 151 1.87 -27.32 2.49
CA ILE A 151 2.59 -28.25 3.36
C ILE A 151 3.49 -27.47 4.32
N LYS A 152 3.35 -27.78 5.61
CA LYS A 152 4.02 -27.08 6.71
C LYS A 152 5.55 -27.02 6.55
N GLU A 153 6.18 -28.03 5.95
CA GLU A 153 7.63 -28.12 5.79
C GLU A 153 8.23 -26.97 4.97
N HIS A 154 7.45 -26.39 4.04
CA HIS A 154 7.89 -25.27 3.21
C HIS A 154 7.68 -23.91 3.89
N GLY A 155 6.92 -23.83 4.98
CA GLY A 155 6.71 -22.62 5.77
C GLY A 155 5.85 -21.53 5.12
N MET A 156 5.45 -21.66 3.85
CA MET A 156 4.65 -20.65 3.14
C MET A 156 3.26 -20.46 3.76
N GLU A 157 2.64 -21.56 4.21
CA GLU A 157 1.35 -21.54 4.91
C GLU A 157 1.41 -20.73 6.22
N GLN A 158 2.54 -20.80 6.93
CA GLN A 158 2.75 -20.04 8.15
C GLN A 158 2.77 -18.54 7.86
N ILE A 159 3.48 -18.11 6.81
CA ILE A 159 3.52 -16.69 6.41
C ILE A 159 2.11 -16.17 6.14
N ALA A 160 1.25 -16.96 5.48
CA ALA A 160 -0.13 -16.57 5.19
C ALA A 160 -1.01 -16.49 6.44
N ARG A 161 -0.86 -17.43 7.40
CA ARG A 161 -1.54 -17.37 8.69
C ARG A 161 -1.11 -16.16 9.50
N ASP A 162 0.20 -15.94 9.61
CA ASP A 162 0.78 -14.87 10.42
C ASP A 162 0.47 -13.49 9.81
N ALA A 163 0.33 -13.37 8.49
CA ALA A 163 -0.12 -12.15 7.83
C ALA A 163 -1.55 -11.73 8.24
N ARG A 164 -2.42 -12.67 8.58
CA ARG A 164 -3.85 -12.37 8.78
C ARG A 164 -4.10 -11.48 9.99
N ILE A 165 -3.40 -11.71 11.11
CA ILE A 165 -3.64 -10.97 12.37
C ILE A 165 -3.40 -9.46 12.22
N ALA A 166 -2.47 -9.06 11.34
CA ALA A 166 -2.10 -7.67 11.12
C ALA A 166 -3.26 -6.81 10.59
N THR A 167 -4.23 -7.40 9.90
CA THR A 167 -5.44 -6.69 9.43
C THR A 167 -6.47 -6.45 10.54
N MET A 168 -6.37 -7.17 11.66
CA MET A 168 -7.41 -7.21 12.69
C MET A 168 -7.07 -6.39 13.93
N TYR A 169 -5.90 -6.63 14.53
CA TYR A 169 -5.51 -5.93 15.76
C TYR A 169 -5.03 -4.49 15.49
N GLU A 170 -4.83 -3.72 16.56
CA GLU A 170 -4.49 -2.28 16.48
C GLU A 170 -5.49 -1.47 15.64
N GLY A 171 -6.75 -1.94 15.60
CA GLY A 171 -7.87 -1.43 14.84
C GLY A 171 -7.98 -2.06 13.45
N THR A 172 -9.11 -2.72 13.17
CA THR A 172 -9.37 -3.43 11.89
C THR A 172 -9.24 -2.50 10.67
N THR A 173 -9.09 -3.06 9.47
CA THR A 173 -9.07 -2.26 8.23
C THR A 173 -10.26 -1.31 8.11
N GLY A 174 -11.47 -1.75 8.48
CA GLY A 174 -12.67 -0.91 8.51
C GLY A 174 -12.57 0.24 9.52
N VAL A 175 -12.01 0.00 10.72
CA VAL A 175 -11.77 1.05 11.71
C VAL A 175 -10.74 2.06 11.20
N GLN A 176 -9.65 1.61 10.57
CA GLN A 176 -8.67 2.53 9.96
C GLN A 176 -9.29 3.35 8.82
N ALA A 177 -10.15 2.73 8.03
CA ALA A 177 -10.84 3.36 6.92
C ALA A 177 -11.77 4.48 7.39
N LEU A 178 -12.57 4.21 8.43
CA LEU A 178 -13.44 5.21 9.07
C LEU A 178 -12.63 6.32 9.74
N ASP A 179 -11.54 5.96 10.42
CA ASP A 179 -10.62 6.93 11.02
C ASP A 179 -10.06 7.88 9.95
N LEU A 180 -9.57 7.33 8.84
CA LEU A 180 -9.05 8.10 7.72
C LEU A 180 -10.11 8.99 7.09
N LEU A 181 -11.16 8.41 6.51
CA LEU A 181 -12.11 9.18 5.70
C LEU A 181 -12.99 10.05 6.59
N GLY A 182 -13.67 9.46 7.57
CA GLY A 182 -14.59 10.16 8.45
C GLY A 182 -13.88 11.21 9.29
N ARG A 183 -12.90 10.80 10.10
CA ARG A 183 -12.26 11.71 11.06
C ARG A 183 -11.18 12.58 10.41
N LYS A 184 -10.13 12.00 9.83
CA LYS A 184 -8.95 12.75 9.37
C LYS A 184 -9.23 13.61 8.14
N VAL A 185 -9.94 13.07 7.14
CA VAL A 185 -10.16 13.73 5.86
C VAL A 185 -11.38 14.65 5.91
N LEU A 186 -12.55 14.16 6.30
CA LEU A 186 -13.79 14.94 6.23
C LEU A 186 -13.95 15.89 7.42
N LEU A 187 -13.92 15.38 8.65
CA LEU A 187 -14.21 16.18 9.85
C LEU A 187 -13.07 17.14 10.22
N GLN A 188 -11.84 16.64 10.35
CA GLN A 188 -10.71 17.44 10.83
C GLN A 188 -10.17 18.40 9.78
N THR A 189 -9.91 17.91 8.57
CA THR A 189 -9.18 18.69 7.55
C THR A 189 -10.07 19.20 6.41
N LYS A 190 -11.34 18.77 6.31
CA LYS A 190 -12.26 19.16 5.23
C LYS A 190 -11.64 18.97 3.83
N GLY A 191 -10.98 17.82 3.65
CA GLY A 191 -10.26 17.42 2.43
C GLY A 191 -8.85 18.00 2.29
N GLN A 192 -8.40 18.86 3.21
CA GLN A 192 -7.10 19.54 3.09
C GLN A 192 -5.92 18.56 3.13
N ALA A 193 -5.99 17.48 3.92
CA ALA A 193 -4.92 16.47 3.97
C ALA A 193 -4.63 15.84 2.58
N VAL A 194 -5.70 15.55 1.81
CA VAL A 194 -5.57 15.01 0.44
C VAL A 194 -5.01 16.05 -0.51
N ARG A 195 -5.44 17.32 -0.40
CA ARG A 195 -4.91 18.42 -1.22
C ARG A 195 -3.43 18.63 -0.97
N ASP A 196 -3.01 18.60 0.29
CA ASP A 196 -1.61 18.80 0.67
C ASP A 196 -0.72 17.67 0.14
N TYR A 197 -1.14 16.42 0.29
CA TYR A 197 -0.39 15.31 -0.30
C TYR A 197 -0.39 15.36 -1.84
N SER A 198 -1.49 15.80 -2.45
CA SER A 198 -1.58 15.94 -3.90
C SER A 198 -0.61 17.00 -4.46
N LYS A 199 -0.22 18.01 -3.67
CA LYS A 199 0.82 18.98 -4.06
C LYS A 199 2.15 18.29 -4.33
N ASP A 200 2.53 17.31 -3.50
CA ASP A 200 3.77 16.55 -3.68
C ASP A 200 3.72 15.74 -5.00
N LEU A 201 2.57 15.14 -5.31
CA LEU A 201 2.34 14.41 -6.57
C LEU A 201 2.39 15.33 -7.79
N PHE A 202 1.76 16.51 -7.70
CA PHE A 202 1.81 17.50 -8.77
C PHE A 202 3.21 18.09 -8.95
N ALA A 203 3.97 18.28 -7.88
CA ALA A 203 5.35 18.74 -7.95
C ALA A 203 6.24 17.72 -8.70
N PHE A 204 6.12 16.43 -8.35
CA PHE A 204 6.79 15.36 -9.09
C PHE A 204 6.35 15.32 -10.57
N THR A 205 5.04 15.43 -10.80
CA THR A 205 4.46 15.44 -12.15
C THR A 205 5.04 16.58 -12.97
N LYS A 206 5.04 17.81 -12.45
CA LYS A 206 5.51 19.01 -13.16
C LYS A 206 6.99 18.90 -13.56
N ARG A 207 7.84 18.35 -12.68
CA ARG A 207 9.26 18.15 -12.95
C ARG A 207 9.51 17.17 -14.11
N ASN A 208 8.68 16.14 -14.22
CA ASN A 208 8.91 15.01 -15.13
C ASN A 208 7.91 14.92 -16.31
N PHE A 209 6.96 15.86 -16.42
CA PHE A 209 5.81 15.75 -17.34
C PHE A 209 6.21 15.59 -18.80
N PHE A 210 7.23 16.32 -19.24
CA PHE A 210 7.70 16.36 -20.63
C PHE A 210 8.86 15.40 -20.91
N ALA A 211 9.24 14.55 -19.95
CA ALA A 211 10.28 13.57 -20.19
C ALA A 211 9.77 12.49 -21.16
N ASP A 212 10.50 12.25 -22.25
CA ASP A 212 10.22 11.17 -23.19
C ASP A 212 10.83 9.85 -22.68
N SER A 213 10.34 9.38 -21.55
CA SER A 213 10.82 8.17 -20.88
C SER A 213 9.71 7.52 -20.05
N THR A 214 9.96 6.31 -19.55
CA THR A 214 9.08 5.64 -18.58
C THR A 214 8.72 6.57 -17.41
N VAL A 215 9.68 7.34 -16.91
CA VAL A 215 9.47 8.28 -15.79
C VAL A 215 8.45 9.36 -16.16
N GLY A 216 8.47 9.86 -17.41
CA GLY A 216 7.48 10.82 -17.89
C GLY A 216 6.07 10.23 -18.07
N SER A 217 5.96 8.96 -18.48
CA SER A 217 4.67 8.23 -18.49
C SER A 217 4.10 8.05 -17.08
N ILE A 218 4.95 7.62 -16.14
CA ILE A 218 4.63 7.50 -14.71
C ILE A 218 4.17 8.85 -14.15
N ALA A 219 4.90 9.93 -14.42
CA ALA A 219 4.59 11.27 -13.95
C ALA A 219 3.20 11.75 -14.41
N ARG A 220 2.87 11.59 -15.70
CA ARG A 220 1.55 11.94 -16.24
C ARG A 220 0.42 11.14 -15.58
N THR A 221 0.64 9.85 -15.38
CA THR A 221 -0.33 8.98 -14.71
C THR A 221 -0.55 9.40 -13.26
N LEU A 222 0.53 9.72 -12.55
CA LEU A 222 0.48 10.16 -11.16
C LEU A 222 -0.28 11.49 -11.00
N GLY A 223 -0.03 12.46 -11.88
CA GLY A 223 -0.77 13.72 -11.91
C GLY A 223 -2.28 13.51 -12.12
N ARG A 224 -2.66 12.61 -13.03
CA ARG A 224 -4.07 12.23 -13.23
C ARG A 224 -4.67 11.64 -11.95
N ARG A 225 -3.94 10.75 -11.26
CA ARG A 225 -4.39 10.13 -10.00
C ARG A 225 -4.54 11.15 -8.87
N ALA A 226 -3.67 12.14 -8.79
CA ALA A 226 -3.79 13.25 -7.84
C ALA A 226 -5.07 14.07 -8.07
N SER A 227 -5.35 14.46 -9.32
CA SER A 227 -6.60 15.16 -9.67
C SER A 227 -7.83 14.31 -9.35
N GLN A 228 -7.80 13.02 -9.68
CA GLN A 228 -8.89 12.08 -9.38
C GLN A 228 -9.12 11.91 -7.88
N TRP A 229 -8.06 11.90 -7.06
CA TRP A 229 -8.19 11.76 -5.61
C TRP A 229 -8.88 12.97 -4.98
N ASN A 230 -8.52 14.19 -5.41
CA ASN A 230 -9.18 15.42 -4.95
C ASN A 230 -10.65 15.46 -5.37
N TRP A 231 -10.94 15.05 -6.62
CA TRP A 231 -12.30 14.96 -7.12
C TRP A 231 -13.12 13.94 -6.32
N LEU A 232 -12.59 12.73 -6.12
CA LEU A 232 -13.23 11.66 -5.33
C LEU A 232 -13.54 12.14 -3.92
N THR A 233 -12.57 12.74 -3.24
CA THR A 233 -12.72 13.31 -1.89
C THR A 233 -13.84 14.35 -1.85
N THR A 234 -13.87 15.24 -2.84
CA THR A 234 -14.89 16.30 -2.93
C THR A 234 -16.29 15.72 -3.16
N ARG A 235 -16.41 14.73 -4.03
CA ARG A 235 -17.68 14.05 -4.32
C ARG A 235 -18.24 13.33 -3.09
N ILE A 236 -17.40 12.60 -2.37
CA ILE A 236 -17.78 11.94 -1.11
C ILE A 236 -18.19 12.99 -0.07
N MET A 237 -17.40 14.06 0.09
CA MET A 237 -17.70 15.13 1.05
C MET A 237 -19.05 15.80 0.77
N LEU A 238 -19.39 16.05 -0.50
CA LEU A 238 -20.69 16.62 -0.86
C LEU A 238 -21.82 15.67 -0.51
N ARG A 239 -21.69 14.39 -0.86
CA ARG A 239 -22.70 13.37 -0.57
C ARG A 239 -22.87 13.12 0.94
N ALA A 240 -21.77 13.14 1.70
CA ALA A 240 -21.79 12.95 3.15
C ALA A 240 -22.53 14.06 3.92
N LYS A 241 -22.79 15.22 3.28
CA LYS A 241 -23.63 16.27 3.87
C LYS A 241 -25.11 15.90 3.87
N ASP A 242 -25.55 15.22 2.81
CA ASP A 242 -26.96 14.84 2.61
C ASP A 242 -27.23 13.44 3.19
N ASP A 243 -26.22 12.57 3.18
CA ASP A 243 -26.27 11.19 3.65
C ASP A 243 -25.04 10.87 4.53
N PRO A 244 -25.16 10.95 5.87
CA PRO A 244 -24.04 10.68 6.78
C PRO A 244 -23.42 9.28 6.61
N GLU A 245 -24.22 8.28 6.23
CA GLU A 245 -23.77 6.90 6.04
C GLU A 245 -22.88 6.74 4.81
N ALA A 246 -22.93 7.69 3.86
CA ALA A 246 -22.07 7.67 2.67
C ALA A 246 -20.59 7.69 3.01
N ALA A 247 -20.18 8.36 4.10
CA ALA A 247 -18.80 8.34 4.56
C ALA A 247 -18.39 6.95 5.06
N GLY A 248 -19.29 6.25 5.76
CA GLY A 248 -19.06 4.87 6.21
C GLY A 248 -18.96 3.90 5.04
N ALA A 249 -19.94 3.95 4.14
CA ALA A 249 -19.99 3.08 2.95
C ALA A 249 -18.78 3.25 2.02
N ALA A 250 -18.26 4.48 1.87
CA ALA A 250 -17.12 4.76 1.00
C ALA A 250 -15.74 4.52 1.66
N SER A 251 -15.69 4.32 2.98
CA SER A 251 -14.45 4.41 3.76
C SER A 251 -13.39 3.40 3.31
N TYR A 252 -13.74 2.12 3.18
CA TYR A 252 -12.81 1.05 2.79
C TYR A 252 -12.18 1.32 1.42
N ASP A 253 -13.02 1.60 0.42
CA ASP A 253 -12.56 1.88 -0.93
C ASP A 253 -11.72 3.15 -1.01
N PHE A 254 -12.07 4.18 -0.24
CA PHE A 254 -11.26 5.39 -0.15
C PHE A 254 -9.87 5.11 0.43
N LEU A 255 -9.78 4.28 1.48
CA LEU A 255 -8.50 3.87 2.05
C LEU A 255 -7.66 3.10 1.04
N MET A 256 -8.24 2.12 0.35
CA MET A 256 -7.52 1.32 -0.64
C MET A 256 -7.08 2.16 -1.84
N TYR A 257 -7.95 3.04 -2.35
CA TYR A 257 -7.59 4.01 -3.40
C TYR A 257 -6.39 4.86 -2.97
N SER A 258 -6.44 5.42 -1.76
CA SER A 258 -5.38 6.26 -1.19
C SER A 258 -4.05 5.51 -1.10
N GLY A 259 -4.08 4.27 -0.63
CA GLY A 259 -2.90 3.39 -0.55
C GLY A 259 -2.26 3.13 -1.92
N TYR A 260 -3.07 2.79 -2.94
CA TYR A 260 -2.56 2.57 -4.30
C TYR A 260 -1.91 3.84 -4.88
N VAL A 261 -2.48 5.01 -4.65
CA VAL A 261 -1.92 6.28 -5.14
C VAL A 261 -0.63 6.65 -4.40
N ILE A 262 -0.57 6.45 -3.08
CA ILE A 262 0.64 6.69 -2.28
C ILE A 262 1.77 5.74 -2.70
N MET A 263 1.50 4.44 -2.82
CA MET A 263 2.51 3.48 -3.28
C MET A 263 2.98 3.79 -4.71
N ALA A 264 2.09 4.31 -5.58
CA ALA A 264 2.47 4.78 -6.92
C ALA A 264 3.50 5.91 -6.85
N TYR A 265 3.33 6.86 -5.93
CA TYR A 265 4.28 7.95 -5.73
C TYR A 265 5.65 7.44 -5.29
N TYR A 266 5.72 6.53 -4.32
CA TYR A 266 6.99 5.95 -3.89
C TYR A 266 7.67 5.10 -4.97
N TRP A 267 6.90 4.44 -5.84
CA TRP A 267 7.46 3.81 -7.04
C TRP A 267 7.99 4.82 -8.04
N ALA A 268 7.31 5.97 -8.20
CA ALA A 268 7.78 7.05 -9.09
C ALA A 268 9.10 7.65 -8.62
N LEU A 269 9.26 7.89 -7.31
CA LEU A 269 10.52 8.35 -6.72
C LEU A 269 11.66 7.36 -6.97
N GLN A 270 11.42 6.07 -6.75
CA GLN A 270 12.41 5.02 -7.02
C GLN A 270 12.77 4.92 -8.50
N ALA A 271 11.78 5.04 -9.39
CA ALA A 271 11.98 4.99 -10.84
C ALA A 271 12.83 6.17 -11.33
N GLU A 272 12.57 7.39 -10.84
CA GLU A 272 13.38 8.57 -11.19
C GLU A 272 14.84 8.40 -10.77
N VAL A 273 15.09 7.94 -9.54
CA VAL A 273 16.46 7.67 -9.05
C VAL A 273 17.13 6.58 -9.89
N ALA A 274 16.45 5.46 -10.15
CA ALA A 274 16.99 4.36 -10.93
C ALA A 274 17.33 4.78 -12.37
N ALA A 275 16.46 5.55 -13.03
CA ALA A 275 16.72 6.09 -14.36
C ALA A 275 17.95 7.01 -14.38
N ASN A 276 18.08 7.89 -13.39
CA ASN A 276 19.23 8.80 -13.29
C ASN A 276 20.53 8.04 -13.04
N LYS A 277 20.52 7.02 -12.16
CA LYS A 277 21.71 6.21 -11.87
C LYS A 277 22.16 5.38 -13.07
N LEU A 278 21.24 4.80 -13.83
CA LEU A 278 21.56 4.11 -15.07
C LEU A 278 22.12 5.05 -16.14
N LYS A 279 21.55 6.26 -16.27
CA LYS A 279 22.00 7.25 -17.24
C LYS A 279 23.41 7.76 -16.93
N ASN A 280 23.71 8.01 -15.66
CA ASN A 280 24.97 8.61 -15.24
C ASN A 280 26.08 7.57 -15.00
N GLY A 281 25.73 6.29 -14.80
CA GLY A 281 26.69 5.24 -14.46
C GLY A 281 27.33 5.41 -13.07
N ASP A 282 26.71 6.19 -12.17
CA ASP A 282 27.23 6.55 -10.84
C ASP A 282 26.45 5.85 -9.70
N GLY A 283 25.81 4.72 -10.01
CA GLY A 283 25.08 3.90 -9.06
C GLY A 283 26.02 3.11 -8.14
N LYS A 284 25.65 2.96 -6.86
CA LYS A 284 26.36 2.06 -5.93
C LYS A 284 26.06 0.59 -6.21
N GLU A 285 24.80 0.30 -6.53
CA GLU A 285 24.32 -1.02 -6.93
C GLU A 285 24.57 -1.31 -8.42
N SER A 286 24.34 -2.56 -8.86
CA SER A 286 24.47 -2.95 -10.26
C SER A 286 23.41 -2.33 -11.16
N ASP A 287 23.70 -2.24 -12.46
CA ASP A 287 22.72 -1.82 -13.47
C ASP A 287 21.46 -2.68 -13.45
N GLU A 288 21.59 -3.99 -13.24
CA GLU A 288 20.46 -4.93 -13.17
C GLU A 288 19.52 -4.60 -12.02
N PHE A 289 20.04 -4.13 -10.88
CA PHE A 289 19.22 -3.67 -9.76
C PHE A 289 18.36 -2.48 -10.15
N TYR A 290 18.95 -1.46 -10.77
CA TYR A 290 18.20 -0.27 -11.19
C TYR A 290 17.22 -0.57 -12.33
N ARG A 291 17.59 -1.41 -13.30
CA ARG A 291 16.65 -1.89 -14.33
C ARG A 291 15.49 -2.64 -13.69
N GLY A 292 15.75 -3.48 -12.69
CA GLY A 292 14.72 -4.18 -11.92
C GLY A 292 13.77 -3.21 -11.19
N LYS A 293 14.28 -2.10 -10.63
CA LYS A 293 13.45 -1.04 -10.03
C LYS A 293 12.52 -0.39 -11.04
N LEU A 294 13.03 -0.02 -12.22
CA LEU A 294 12.22 0.57 -13.29
C LEU A 294 11.13 -0.39 -13.76
N GLN A 295 11.49 -1.64 -14.05
CA GLN A 295 10.55 -2.65 -14.53
C GLN A 295 9.48 -3.02 -13.48
N THR A 296 9.84 -2.99 -12.19
CA THR A 296 8.87 -3.22 -11.11
C THR A 296 7.92 -2.03 -10.98
N ALA A 297 8.41 -0.80 -11.16
CA ALA A 297 7.56 0.39 -11.22
C ALA A 297 6.60 0.34 -12.40
N GLU A 298 7.07 -0.02 -13.60
CA GLU A 298 6.22 -0.23 -14.79
C GLU A 298 5.14 -1.26 -14.52
N PHE A 299 5.52 -2.43 -13.99
CA PHE A 299 4.56 -3.47 -13.60
C PHE A 299 3.52 -2.96 -12.59
N TYR A 300 3.94 -2.20 -11.57
CA TYR A 300 3.02 -1.63 -10.59
C TYR A 300 2.00 -0.71 -11.25
N TYR A 301 2.45 0.20 -12.12
CA TYR A 301 1.60 1.15 -12.83
C TYR A 301 0.64 0.47 -13.82
N GLU A 302 1.05 -0.63 -14.45
CA GLU A 302 0.23 -1.36 -15.42
C GLU A 302 -0.70 -2.41 -14.82
N ARG A 303 -0.34 -3.02 -13.68
CA ARG A 303 -1.05 -4.20 -13.15
C ARG A 303 -1.67 -4.01 -11.77
N LEU A 304 -1.13 -3.13 -10.93
CA LEU A 304 -1.63 -2.90 -9.57
C LEU A 304 -2.40 -1.59 -9.46
N LEU A 305 -1.82 -0.48 -9.93
CA LEU A 305 -2.47 0.85 -9.88
C LEU A 305 -3.85 0.91 -10.56
N PRO A 306 -4.16 0.17 -11.65
CA PRO A 306 -5.50 0.18 -12.22
C PRO A 306 -6.59 -0.32 -11.28
N ARG A 307 -6.26 -1.12 -10.25
CA ARG A 307 -7.22 -1.55 -9.22
C ARG A 307 -7.83 -0.37 -8.45
N ALA A 308 -7.11 0.76 -8.37
CA ALA A 308 -7.65 2.00 -7.81
C ALA A 308 -8.90 2.50 -8.58
N ASP A 309 -9.05 2.20 -9.88
CA ASP A 309 -10.25 2.60 -10.61
C ASP A 309 -11.51 1.85 -10.14
N ALA A 310 -11.36 0.59 -9.73
CA ALA A 310 -12.46 -0.17 -9.13
C ALA A 310 -12.87 0.43 -7.78
N HIS A 311 -11.91 0.70 -6.89
CA HIS A 311 -12.18 1.34 -5.61
C HIS A 311 -12.80 2.74 -5.76
N LYS A 312 -12.32 3.56 -6.72
CA LYS A 312 -12.95 4.85 -7.02
C LYS A 312 -14.43 4.69 -7.40
N ARG A 313 -14.77 3.66 -8.18
CA ARG A 313 -16.15 3.38 -8.58
C ARG A 313 -17.00 2.93 -7.39
N CYS A 314 -16.49 1.99 -6.58
CA CYS A 314 -17.17 1.47 -5.41
C CYS A 314 -17.38 2.54 -4.32
N ALA A 315 -16.38 3.39 -4.06
CA ALA A 315 -16.47 4.52 -3.13
C ALA A 315 -17.55 5.54 -3.51
N LEU A 316 -18.00 5.55 -4.77
CA LEU A 316 -19.07 6.43 -5.26
C LEU A 316 -20.40 5.70 -5.47
N ALA A 317 -20.46 4.39 -5.24
CA ALA A 317 -21.70 3.63 -5.34
C ALA A 317 -22.74 4.13 -4.33
N PRO A 318 -24.05 4.09 -4.63
CA PRO A 318 -25.12 4.52 -3.72
C PRO A 318 -25.07 3.79 -2.37
N THR A 319 -25.41 4.47 -1.27
CA THR A 319 -25.31 3.90 0.10
C THR A 319 -26.33 2.79 0.27
N GLU A 320 -27.46 2.92 -0.43
CA GLU A 320 -28.47 1.90 -0.61
C GLU A 320 -27.88 0.53 -1.00
N SER A 321 -26.79 0.46 -1.78
CA SER A 321 -26.22 -0.84 -2.17
C SER A 321 -25.73 -1.69 -1.00
N VAL A 322 -25.43 -1.06 0.14
CA VAL A 322 -25.03 -1.75 1.37
C VAL A 322 -26.06 -1.65 2.51
N GLN A 323 -27.05 -0.77 2.40
CA GLN A 323 -28.07 -0.54 3.44
C GLN A 323 -29.48 -1.05 3.08
N GLN A 324 -29.76 -1.37 1.80
CA GLN A 324 -31.10 -1.82 1.37
C GLN A 324 -31.50 -3.19 1.92
N MET A 325 -30.52 -4.04 2.27
CA MET A 325 -30.77 -5.38 2.78
C MET A 325 -31.17 -5.28 4.26
N GLU A 326 -32.41 -5.66 4.57
CA GLU A 326 -32.88 -5.72 5.95
C GLU A 326 -32.15 -6.81 6.75
N ASN A 327 -31.98 -6.59 8.06
CA ASN A 327 -31.22 -7.51 8.92
C ASN A 327 -31.72 -8.96 8.85
N ASP A 328 -33.04 -9.17 8.78
CA ASP A 328 -33.65 -10.50 8.71
C ASP A 328 -33.36 -11.22 7.38
N THR A 329 -33.01 -10.47 6.33
CA THR A 329 -32.69 -11.01 5.00
C THR A 329 -31.25 -11.46 4.84
N PHE A 330 -30.38 -11.26 5.84
CA PHE A 330 -29.03 -11.86 5.92
C PHE A 330 -29.05 -13.38 6.22
N ALA A 331 -30.22 -14.02 6.22
CA ALA A 331 -30.39 -15.41 6.62
C ALA A 331 -29.49 -16.39 5.84
N VAL A 332 -28.81 -17.27 6.60
CA VAL A 332 -28.11 -18.45 6.07
C VAL A 332 -29.16 -19.55 5.92
N ARG A 333 -29.37 -20.04 4.69
CA ARG A 333 -30.22 -21.22 4.44
C ARG A 333 -29.50 -22.51 4.79
#